data_AF-A0A9D4PG18-F1
#
_entry.id   AF-A0A9D4PG18-F1
#
_cell.length_a   1.000
_cell.length_b   1.000
_cell.length_c   1.000
_cell.angle_alpha   90.00
_cell.angle_beta   90.00
_cell.angle_gamma   90.00
#
_symmetry.space_group_name_H-M   'P 1'
#
loop_
_entity.id
_entity.type
_entity.pdbx_description
1 polymer ?
#
loop_
_entity_poly.entity_id
_entity_poly.type
_entity_poly.pdbx_seq_one_letter_code
_entity_poly.pdbx_strand_id
1 'polypeptide(L)'
;MNRRLRTKISELNKEIETHAKKLAKDKISSAIRGAICVDPVPRNIHPVHNEARRKARAEAILGKIDSSSTALFVDAAKYWKKDAYVVTVVNAKGSIVNAATVVTGFTHEAEELAIAVALQERRRDVTRLANCHQVIFIRFSLHRSRKHC
;
A
#
# COMPACT_ATOMS: atom_id res chain seq x y z
N MET A 1 23.30 36.07 5.97
CA MET A 1 22.31 35.06 6.43
C MET A 1 21.94 35.36 7.89
N ASN A 2 20.68 35.77 8.15
CA ASN A 2 20.25 36.32 9.44
C ASN A 2 20.17 35.27 10.56
N ARG A 3 20.56 35.64 11.79
CA ARG A 3 20.55 34.79 13.00
C ARG A 3 19.19 34.10 13.23
N ARG A 4 18.10 34.83 12.97
CA ARG A 4 16.72 34.35 13.08
C ARG A 4 16.41 33.15 12.16
N LEU A 5 16.96 33.14 10.95
CA LEU A 5 16.78 32.03 10.00
C LEU A 5 17.54 30.78 10.46
N ARG A 6 18.74 30.94 11.03
CA ARG A 6 19.54 29.82 11.54
C ARG A 6 18.86 29.11 12.71
N THR A 7 18.27 29.88 13.63
CA THR A 7 17.52 29.32 14.76
C THR A 7 16.31 28.51 14.28
N LYS A 8 15.56 29.05 13.31
CA LYS A 8 14.37 28.39 12.78
C LYS A 8 14.67 27.10 12.02
N ILE A 9 15.78 27.07 11.27
CA ILE A 9 16.27 25.85 10.63
C ILE A 9 16.67 24.80 11.67
N SER A 10 17.33 25.21 12.75
CA SER A 10 17.73 24.30 13.84
C SER A 10 16.52 23.67 14.53
N GLU A 11 15.48 24.46 14.82
CA GLU A 11 14.21 23.99 15.39
C GLU A 11 13.53 22.98 14.48
N LEU A 12 13.37 23.31 13.19
CA LEU A 12 12.78 22.40 12.21
C LEU A 12 13.56 21.09 12.07
N ASN A 13 14.90 21.14 12.07
CA ASN A 13 15.71 19.92 12.01
C ASN A 13 15.50 19.05 13.25
N LYS A 14 15.35 19.66 14.43
CA LYS A 14 15.05 18.94 15.68
C LYS A 14 13.68 18.28 15.65
N GLU A 15 12.67 18.95 15.09
CA GLU A 15 11.32 18.41 14.89
C GLU A 15 11.33 17.24 13.90
N ILE A 16 12.08 17.36 12.79
CA ILE A 16 12.27 16.27 11.82
C ILE A 16 12.92 15.06 12.49
N GLU A 17 13.98 15.26 13.28
CA GLU A 17 14.66 14.18 13.98
C GLU A 17 13.78 13.48 15.03
N THR A 18 12.98 14.25 15.77
CA THR A 18 12.06 13.69 16.76
C THR A 18 10.93 12.91 16.10
N HIS A 19 10.36 13.42 15.00
CA HIS A 19 9.39 12.67 14.20
C HIS A 19 10.00 11.40 13.59
N ALA A 20 11.22 11.46 13.04
CA ALA A 20 11.92 10.31 12.49
C ALA A 20 12.21 9.23 13.55
N LYS A 21 12.60 9.64 14.77
CA LYS A 21 12.80 8.73 15.90
C LYS A 21 11.48 8.11 16.37
N LYS A 22 10.37 8.86 16.36
CA LYS A 22 9.04 8.33 16.68
C LYS A 22 8.60 7.27 15.66
N LEU A 23 8.84 7.52 14.37
CA LEU A 23 8.59 6.56 13.29
C LEU A 23 9.49 5.31 13.37
N ALA A 24 10.66 5.40 13.99
CA ALA A 24 11.58 4.28 14.16
C ALA A 24 11.14 3.26 15.22
N LYS A 25 10.15 3.58 16.07
CA LYS A 25 9.73 2.75 17.21
C LYS A 25 8.97 1.48 16.79
N ASP A 26 8.40 1.46 15.58
CA ASP A 26 7.65 0.33 15.02
C ASP A 26 8.34 -0.25 13.78
N LYS A 27 9.64 -0.53 13.87
CA LYS A 27 10.37 -1.16 12.76
C LYS A 27 9.87 -2.58 12.53
N ILE A 28 9.20 -2.77 11.40
CA ILE A 28 8.94 -4.09 10.79
C ILE A 28 10.25 -4.90 10.78
N SER A 29 10.20 -6.14 11.26
CA SER A 29 11.37 -7.02 11.34
C SER A 29 12.04 -7.18 9.97
N SER A 30 13.37 -7.35 9.96
CA SER A 30 14.13 -7.52 8.71
C SER A 30 13.62 -8.70 7.88
N ALA A 31 13.19 -9.78 8.53
CA ALA A 31 12.59 -10.94 7.88
C ALA A 31 11.29 -10.59 7.14
N ILE A 32 10.38 -9.84 7.77
CA ILE A 32 9.13 -9.40 7.13
C ILE A 32 9.44 -8.40 6.01
N ARG A 33 10.36 -7.47 6.23
CA ARG A 33 10.77 -6.50 5.21
C ARG A 33 11.38 -7.18 3.97
N GLY A 34 12.19 -8.22 4.16
CA GLY A 34 12.75 -9.01 3.06
C GLY A 34 11.71 -9.84 2.31
N ALA A 35 10.59 -10.19 2.95
CA ALA A 35 9.47 -10.88 2.31
C ALA A 35 8.58 -9.95 1.47
N ILE A 36 8.70 -8.63 1.67
CA ILE A 36 7.94 -7.60 0.95
C ILE A 36 8.81 -7.06 -0.19
N CYS A 37 8.34 -7.26 -1.42
CA CYS A 37 8.93 -6.63 -2.61
C CYS A 37 7.92 -5.60 -3.14
N VAL A 38 8.28 -4.32 -3.11
CA VAL A 38 7.46 -3.23 -3.64
C VAL A 38 8.02 -2.83 -5.00
N ASP A 39 7.19 -2.89 -6.04
CA ASP A 39 7.60 -2.43 -7.36
C ASP A 39 7.82 -0.91 -7.35
N PRO A 40 8.77 -0.39 -8.15
CA PRO A 40 9.04 1.04 -8.21
C PRO A 40 7.78 1.87 -8.47
N VAL A 41 7.63 2.94 -7.67
CA VAL A 41 6.55 3.92 -7.86
C VAL A 41 6.75 4.61 -9.21
N PRO A 42 5.69 4.81 -10.01
CA PRO A 42 5.82 5.30 -11.38
C PRO A 42 6.24 6.75 -11.37
N ARG A 43 7.25 7.11 -12.15
CA ARG A 43 7.58 8.51 -12.39
C ARG A 43 6.50 9.15 -13.27
N ASN A 44 6.18 10.42 -13.03
CA ASN A 44 5.27 11.24 -13.86
C ASN A 44 3.80 10.75 -13.97
N ILE A 45 3.26 10.07 -12.96
CA ILE A 45 1.83 9.80 -12.82
C ILE A 45 1.23 10.80 -11.83
N HIS A 46 0.41 11.74 -12.32
CA HIS A 46 -0.39 12.64 -11.52
C HIS A 46 -1.79 12.03 -11.42
N PRO A 47 -2.33 11.84 -10.19
CA PRO A 47 -3.57 11.12 -9.96
C PRO A 47 -4.75 11.72 -10.75
N VAL A 48 -4.77 13.05 -10.89
CA VAL A 48 -5.87 13.77 -11.54
C VAL A 48 -5.67 13.95 -13.06
N HIS A 49 -4.44 14.11 -13.54
CA HIS A 49 -4.20 14.62 -14.91
C HIS A 49 -3.76 13.54 -15.91
N ASN A 50 -3.32 12.37 -15.43
CA ASN A 50 -2.69 11.37 -16.29
C ASN A 50 -3.54 10.10 -16.42
N GLU A 51 -4.84 10.25 -16.64
CA GLU A 51 -5.79 9.13 -16.73
C GLU A 51 -5.38 8.09 -17.78
N ALA A 52 -5.02 8.51 -19.00
CA ALA A 52 -4.55 7.60 -20.05
C ALA A 52 -3.31 6.79 -19.61
N ARG A 53 -2.38 7.41 -18.87
CA ARG A 53 -1.20 6.71 -18.33
C ARG A 53 -1.57 5.74 -17.21
N ARG A 54 -2.52 6.11 -16.35
CA ARG A 54 -3.05 5.22 -15.30
C ARG A 54 -3.73 4.01 -15.92
N LYS A 55 -4.52 4.21 -16.98
CA LYS A 55 -5.21 3.14 -17.72
C LYS A 55 -4.22 2.18 -18.39
N ALA A 56 -3.28 2.70 -19.18
CA ALA A 56 -2.25 1.87 -19.84
C ALA A 56 -1.42 1.07 -18.82
N ARG A 57 -1.16 1.65 -17.64
CA ARG A 57 -0.48 0.94 -16.56
C ARG A 57 -1.35 -0.17 -15.96
N ALA A 58 -2.63 0.10 -15.69
CA ALA A 58 -3.55 -0.92 -15.21
C ALA A 58 -3.64 -2.08 -16.20
N GLU A 59 -3.76 -1.80 -17.49
CA GLU A 59 -3.74 -2.82 -18.56
C GLU A 59 -2.44 -3.62 -18.58
N ALA A 60 -1.28 -2.96 -18.48
CA ALA A 60 0.01 -3.63 -18.43
C ALA A 60 0.19 -4.52 -17.18
N ILE A 61 -0.46 -4.17 -16.07
CA ILE A 61 -0.45 -4.97 -14.84
C ILE A 61 -1.41 -6.15 -14.95
N LEU A 62 -2.62 -5.92 -15.44
CA LEU A 62 -3.58 -6.98 -15.70
C LEU A 62 -3.02 -7.99 -16.71
N GLY A 63 -2.30 -7.54 -17.74
CA GLY A 63 -1.64 -8.43 -18.70
C GLY A 63 -0.55 -9.34 -18.11
N LYS A 64 -0.01 -9.02 -16.92
CA LYS A 64 0.96 -9.87 -16.19
C LYS A 64 0.29 -10.82 -15.18
N ILE A 65 -1.02 -10.66 -14.96
CA ILE A 65 -1.78 -11.40 -13.97
C ILE A 65 -2.70 -12.34 -14.76
N ASP A 66 -2.38 -13.63 -14.73
CA ASP A 66 -3.27 -14.64 -15.30
C ASP A 66 -4.53 -14.86 -14.44
N SER A 67 -5.56 -15.46 -15.01
CA SER A 67 -6.82 -15.77 -14.33
C SER A 67 -6.69 -16.83 -13.22
N SER A 68 -5.58 -17.58 -13.19
CA SER A 68 -5.22 -18.51 -12.12
C SER A 68 -4.42 -17.86 -10.98
N SER A 69 -4.14 -16.55 -11.09
CA SER A 69 -3.27 -15.85 -10.17
C SER A 69 -3.94 -15.69 -8.82
N THR A 70 -3.15 -15.86 -7.77
CA THR A 70 -3.54 -15.52 -6.39
C THR A 70 -3.36 -14.04 -6.08
N ALA A 71 -3.33 -13.19 -7.12
CA ALA A 71 -3.28 -11.75 -6.97
C ALA A 71 -4.57 -11.22 -6.34
N LEU A 72 -4.43 -10.32 -5.38
CA LEU A 72 -5.53 -9.55 -4.82
C LEU A 72 -5.32 -8.08 -5.14
N PHE A 73 -6.41 -7.40 -5.49
CA PHE A 73 -6.47 -5.98 -5.73
C PHE A 73 -7.17 -5.34 -4.55
N VAL A 74 -6.64 -4.22 -4.07
CA VAL A 74 -7.17 -3.51 -2.92
C VAL A 74 -7.48 -2.09 -3.31
N ASP A 75 -8.54 -1.55 -2.72
CA ASP A 75 -8.88 -0.14 -2.83
C ASP A 75 -9.49 0.38 -1.53
N ALA A 76 -9.36 1.69 -1.34
CA ALA A 76 -9.94 2.40 -0.21
C ALA A 76 -10.58 3.71 -0.70
N ALA A 77 -11.87 3.87 -0.41
CA ALA A 77 -12.63 5.04 -0.83
C ALA A 77 -13.34 5.68 0.36
N LYS A 78 -13.27 7.02 0.48
CA LYS A 78 -13.95 7.74 1.56
C LYS A 78 -15.46 7.69 1.35
N TYR A 79 -16.22 7.44 2.42
CA TYR A 79 -17.66 7.67 2.39
C TYR A 79 -17.96 9.17 2.27
N TRP A 80 -18.89 9.51 1.38
CA TRP A 80 -19.28 10.91 1.15
C TRP A 80 -19.89 11.61 2.39
N LYS A 81 -20.60 10.86 3.24
CA LYS A 81 -21.38 11.36 4.39
C LYS A 81 -20.89 10.89 5.75
N LYS A 82 -19.74 10.21 5.81
CA LYS A 82 -19.20 9.64 7.04
C LYS A 82 -17.68 9.85 7.06
N ASP A 83 -17.12 10.13 8.22
CA ASP A 83 -15.66 10.14 8.42
C ASP A 83 -15.14 8.71 8.58
N ALA A 84 -15.31 7.96 7.50
CA ALA A 84 -14.89 6.59 7.37
C ALA A 84 -14.57 6.29 5.90
N TYR A 85 -13.84 5.21 5.68
CA TYR A 85 -13.55 4.67 4.36
C TYR A 85 -14.17 3.28 4.23
N VAL A 86 -14.62 2.95 3.02
CA VAL A 86 -14.82 1.57 2.61
C VAL A 86 -13.50 1.05 2.06
N VAL A 87 -13.17 -0.16 2.46
CA VAL A 87 -12.01 -0.91 1.99
C VAL A 87 -12.52 -2.15 1.29
N THR A 88 -11.98 -2.48 0.12
CA THR A 88 -12.37 -3.67 -0.64
C THR A 88 -11.16 -4.45 -1.11
N VAL A 89 -11.28 -5.77 -1.09
CA VAL A 89 -10.31 -6.72 -1.62
C VAL A 89 -10.98 -7.56 -2.71
N VAL A 90 -10.40 -7.57 -3.89
CA VAL A 90 -10.95 -8.23 -5.09
C VAL A 90 -9.91 -9.20 -5.64
N ASN A 91 -10.33 -10.38 -6.11
CA ASN A 91 -9.43 -11.34 -6.74
C ASN A 91 -9.20 -11.05 -8.24
N ALA A 92 -8.30 -11.79 -8.88
CA ALA A 92 -8.04 -11.69 -10.32
C ALA A 92 -9.26 -11.95 -11.23
N LYS A 93 -10.33 -12.56 -10.72
CA LYS A 93 -11.61 -12.77 -11.44
C LYS A 93 -12.57 -11.59 -11.29
N GLY A 94 -12.19 -10.54 -10.57
CA GLY A 94 -13.06 -9.41 -10.27
C GLY A 94 -14.08 -9.66 -9.16
N SER A 95 -14.01 -10.79 -8.45
CA SER A 95 -14.92 -11.08 -7.33
C SER A 95 -14.41 -10.47 -6.03
N ILE A 96 -15.30 -9.81 -5.29
CA ILE A 96 -15.00 -9.32 -3.93
C ILE A 96 -14.72 -10.53 -3.03
N VAL A 97 -13.56 -10.51 -2.36
CA VAL A 97 -13.13 -11.55 -1.42
C VAL A 97 -13.34 -11.09 0.02
N ASN A 98 -13.09 -9.80 0.29
CA ASN A 98 -13.30 -9.21 1.60
C ASN A 98 -13.58 -7.71 1.46
N ALA A 99 -14.24 -7.12 2.45
CA ALA A 99 -14.46 -5.70 2.56
C ALA A 99 -14.59 -5.30 4.03
N ALA A 100 -14.21 -4.06 4.35
CA ALA A 100 -14.31 -3.52 5.69
C ALA A 100 -14.68 -2.04 5.65
N THR A 101 -15.21 -1.54 6.77
CA THR A 101 -15.33 -0.11 7.02
C THR A 101 -14.30 0.28 8.07
N VAL A 102 -13.56 1.35 7.81
CA VAL A 102 -12.57 1.90 8.75
C VAL A 102 -12.92 3.33 9.09
N VAL A 103 -13.03 3.61 10.37
CA VAL A 103 -13.28 4.96 10.89
C VAL A 103 -11.94 5.66 11.02
N THR A 104 -11.62 6.50 10.04
CA THR A 104 -10.42 7.33 10.00
C THR A 104 -10.65 8.57 9.13
N GLY A 105 -9.94 9.66 9.46
CA GLY A 105 -9.86 10.86 8.62
C GLY A 105 -8.76 10.80 7.56
N PHE A 106 -7.87 9.81 7.62
CA PHE A 106 -6.64 9.77 6.84
C PHE A 106 -6.69 8.71 5.74
N THR A 107 -6.47 9.12 4.48
CA THR A 107 -6.48 8.20 3.33
C THR A 107 -5.44 7.09 3.45
N HIS A 108 -4.23 7.41 3.92
CA HIS A 108 -3.14 6.43 4.03
C HIS A 108 -3.46 5.32 5.04
N GLU A 109 -4.09 5.63 6.17
CA GLU A 109 -4.52 4.61 7.15
C GLU A 109 -5.55 3.64 6.55
N ALA A 110 -6.45 4.15 5.71
CA ALA A 110 -7.42 3.31 5.00
C ALA A 110 -6.75 2.42 3.94
N GLU A 111 -5.76 2.94 3.20
CA GLU A 111 -4.97 2.14 2.24
C GLU A 111 -4.12 1.07 2.92
N GLU A 112 -3.50 1.39 4.06
CA GLU A 112 -2.74 0.43 4.86
C GLU A 112 -3.64 -0.69 5.38
N LEU A 113 -4.84 -0.35 5.85
CA LEU A 113 -5.82 -1.36 6.25
C LEU A 113 -6.26 -2.22 5.07
N ALA A 114 -6.44 -1.65 3.87
CA ALA A 114 -6.78 -2.41 2.67
C ALA A 114 -5.76 -3.51 2.37
N ILE A 115 -4.48 -3.18 2.50
CA ILE A 115 -3.38 -4.15 2.38
C ILE A 115 -3.46 -5.19 3.52
N ALA A 116 -3.70 -4.76 4.76
CA ALA A 116 -3.80 -5.65 5.92
C ALA A 116 -4.96 -6.66 5.80
N VAL A 117 -6.14 -6.21 5.33
CA VAL A 117 -7.31 -7.07 5.08
C VAL A 117 -6.99 -8.10 4.00
N ALA A 118 -6.34 -7.70 2.91
CA ALA A 118 -5.92 -8.64 1.87
C ALA A 118 -4.89 -9.67 2.38
N LEU A 119 -4.03 -9.29 3.32
CA LEU A 119 -3.11 -10.22 3.98
C LEU A 119 -3.80 -11.17 4.97
N GLN A 120 -5.04 -10.93 5.39
CA GLN A 120 -5.81 -11.87 6.22
C GLN A 120 -6.47 -12.96 5.39
N GLU A 121 -6.67 -12.75 4.09
CA GLU A 121 -7.12 -13.78 3.12
C GLU A 121 -6.10 -14.91 2.90
N ARG A 122 -5.06 -14.93 3.73
CA ARG A 122 -3.89 -15.81 3.84
C ARG A 122 -4.14 -17.33 3.85
N ARG A 123 -5.38 -17.79 3.71
CA ARG A 123 -5.66 -19.23 3.54
C ARG A 123 -5.24 -19.77 2.18
N ARG A 124 -4.91 -18.93 1.19
CA ARG A 124 -4.45 -19.38 -0.14
C ARG A 124 -3.33 -18.46 -0.66
N ASP A 125 -2.10 -18.93 -0.62
CA ASP A 125 -0.85 -18.40 -1.21
C ASP A 125 -0.95 -17.07 -2.01
N VAL A 126 -1.20 -15.93 -1.36
CA VAL A 126 -1.26 -14.62 -2.04
C VAL A 126 0.14 -14.20 -2.44
N THR A 127 0.41 -14.15 -3.74
CA THR A 127 1.74 -13.77 -4.26
C THR A 127 1.85 -12.26 -4.46
N ARG A 128 0.72 -11.56 -4.69
CA ARG A 128 0.71 -10.22 -5.30
C ARG A 128 -0.46 -9.37 -4.78
N LEU A 129 -0.19 -8.13 -4.37
CA LEU A 129 -1.17 -7.11 -4.01
C LEU A 129 -1.01 -5.88 -4.92
N ALA A 130 -2.11 -5.26 -5.33
CA ALA A 130 -2.08 -4.01 -6.09
C ALA A 130 -3.09 -2.99 -5.54
N ASN A 131 -2.66 -1.74 -5.36
CA ASN A 131 -3.55 -0.62 -4.96
C ASN A 131 -3.89 0.25 -6.20
N CYS A 132 -5.18 0.48 -6.46
CA CYS A 132 -5.68 1.25 -7.60
C CYS A 132 -5.32 2.75 -7.60
N HIS A 133 -5.10 3.38 -6.43
CA HIS A 133 -4.89 4.83 -6.35
C HIS A 133 -3.54 5.31 -6.92
N GLN A 134 -2.49 4.48 -6.80
CA GLN A 134 -1.13 4.78 -7.27
C GLN A 134 -0.55 3.68 -8.16
N VAL A 135 -1.30 2.59 -8.32
CA VAL A 135 -0.91 1.40 -9.06
C VAL A 135 0.47 0.91 -8.63
N ILE A 136 0.65 0.80 -7.31
CA ILE A 136 1.81 0.21 -6.66
C ILE A 136 1.54 -1.27 -6.47
N PHE A 137 2.55 -2.09 -6.75
CA PHE A 137 2.47 -3.53 -6.61
C PHE A 137 3.34 -3.98 -5.45
N ILE A 138 2.75 -4.78 -4.57
CA ILE A 138 3.44 -5.36 -3.42
C ILE A 138 3.40 -6.88 -3.60
N ARG A 139 4.55 -7.46 -3.92
CA ARG A 139 4.73 -8.90 -4.00
C ARG A 139 5.18 -9.43 -2.65
N PHE A 140 4.47 -10.43 -2.15
CA PHE A 140 4.90 -11.18 -0.98
C PHE A 140 5.55 -12.49 -1.44
N SER A 141 6.81 -12.69 -1.03
CA SER A 141 7.53 -13.94 -1.28
C SER A 141 7.58 -14.73 0.03
N LEU A 142 6.57 -15.56 0.29
CA LEU A 142 6.67 -16.55 1.36
C LEU A 142 7.46 -17.76 0.85
N HIS A 143 8.72 -17.87 1.26
CA HIS A 143 9.40 -19.17 1.22
C HIS A 143 8.73 -20.09 2.24
N ARG A 144 7.80 -20.92 1.77
CA ARG A 144 7.38 -22.11 2.52
C ARG A 144 8.56 -23.07 2.51
N SER A 145 9.36 -23.05 3.57
CA SER A 145 10.27 -24.16 3.86
C SER A 145 9.37 -25.37 4.15
N ARG A 146 9.12 -26.19 3.12
CA ARG A 146 8.45 -27.48 3.27
C ARG A 146 9.37 -28.34 4.13
N LYS A 147 9.13 -28.37 5.44
CA LYS A 147 9.61 -29.48 6.25
C LYS A 147 8.73 -30.67 5.89
N HIS A 148 9.22 -31.50 4.98
CA HIS A 148 8.72 -32.86 4.83
C HIS A 148 9.03 -33.60 6.13
N CYS A 149 8.00 -34.16 6.75
CA CYS A 149 8.11 -35.21 7.74
C CYS A 149 7.45 -36.45 7.12
#